data_AF-A0A0H4VFF7-F1
#
_entry.id   AF-A0A0H4VFF7-F1
#
_cell.length_a   1.000
_cell.length_b   1.000
_cell.length_c   1.000
_cell.angle_alpha   90.00
_cell.angle_beta   90.00
_cell.angle_gamma   90.00
#
_symmetry.space_group_name_H-M   'P 1'
#
loop_
_entity.id
_entity.type
_entity.pdbx_description
1 polymer ?
#
loop_
_entity_poly.entity_id
_entity_poly.type
_entity_poly.pdbx_seq_one_letter_code
_entity_poly.pdbx_strand_id
1 'polypeptide(L)'
;MKMPSLTCALLCIVLLTGCDASEETEPVAKQPAAVQTPTPVATAAADGTSLAPGTWDITEDAYGAQAKFGVSPSQNSIIISCKSSVDALTISIRSDSVASEAWRLDAGGEAARIDLQTDGNPDFPYMVAQIDQGLGIIHALGEQGQVFTLTSPQGERLQFPSHPGIRRVISACN
;
A
#
# COMPACT_ATOMS: atom_id res chain seq x y z
N MET A 1 -75.11 -12.78 -12.19
CA MET A 1 -74.65 -14.11 -12.68
C MET A 1 -73.76 -14.67 -11.57
N LYS A 2 -74.08 -15.66 -10.72
CA LYS A 2 -74.60 -17.05 -10.90
C LYS A 2 -73.82 -17.76 -12.02
N MET A 3 -73.04 -18.84 -11.83
CA MET A 3 -72.84 -19.81 -10.72
C MET A 3 -71.53 -20.63 -11.04
N PRO A 4 -71.19 -21.81 -10.45
CA PRO A 4 -69.98 -22.07 -9.63
C PRO A 4 -69.07 -23.21 -10.21
N SER A 5 -68.36 -23.94 -9.32
CA SER A 5 -67.93 -25.38 -9.47
C SER A 5 -66.47 -25.60 -9.95
N LEU A 6 -65.64 -26.51 -9.43
CA LEU A 6 -65.67 -27.43 -8.29
C LEU A 6 -64.23 -27.87 -7.96
N THR A 7 -64.01 -28.13 -6.68
CA THR A 7 -62.97 -28.87 -5.96
C THR A 7 -62.40 -30.13 -6.64
N CYS A 8 -61.10 -30.40 -6.46
CA CYS A 8 -60.64 -31.76 -6.08
C CYS A 8 -59.25 -31.72 -5.42
N ALA A 9 -59.24 -32.07 -4.14
CA ALA A 9 -58.05 -32.27 -3.31
C ALA A 9 -57.47 -33.67 -3.55
N LEU A 10 -56.15 -33.84 -3.42
CA LEU A 10 -55.63 -35.10 -2.90
C LEU A 10 -54.36 -34.86 -2.08
N LEU A 11 -54.50 -35.22 -0.80
CA LEU A 11 -53.54 -35.22 0.28
C LEU A 11 -52.98 -36.64 0.37
N CYS A 12 -51.66 -36.82 0.45
CA CYS A 12 -51.07 -38.07 0.94
C CYS A 12 -49.78 -37.81 1.72
N ILE A 13 -49.91 -37.91 3.04
CA ILE A 13 -48.85 -37.95 4.05
C ILE A 13 -48.37 -39.40 4.15
N VAL A 14 -47.06 -39.66 4.13
CA VAL A 14 -46.48 -40.90 4.67
C VAL A 14 -45.30 -40.54 5.57
N LEU A 15 -45.30 -41.17 6.74
CA LEU A 15 -44.48 -40.95 7.92
C LEU A 15 -43.08 -41.55 7.84
N LEU A 16 -42.24 -41.09 8.77
CA LEU A 16 -40.86 -41.46 9.06
C LEU A 16 -40.59 -42.97 9.17
N THR A 17 -39.42 -43.37 8.65
CA THR A 17 -38.57 -44.41 9.24
C THR A 17 -37.12 -43.94 9.17
N GLY A 18 -36.49 -43.71 10.32
CA GLY A 18 -35.03 -43.60 10.40
C GLY A 18 -34.38 -44.97 10.31
N CYS A 19 -33.18 -45.04 9.76
CA CYS A 19 -32.05 -45.80 10.31
C CYS A 19 -30.80 -45.51 9.47
N ASP A 20 -29.73 -45.15 10.17
CA ASP A 20 -28.32 -45.13 9.78
C ASP A 20 -27.94 -45.93 8.53
N ALA A 21 -27.31 -45.23 7.59
CA ALA A 21 -26.28 -45.80 6.74
C ALA A 21 -25.08 -44.85 6.78
N SER A 22 -24.03 -45.32 7.43
CA SER A 22 -22.76 -44.64 7.66
C SER A 22 -22.21 -44.01 6.37
N GLU A 23 -21.99 -42.69 6.41
CA GLU A 23 -21.22 -41.98 5.39
C GLU A 23 -19.74 -42.24 5.67
N GLU A 24 -19.20 -43.27 5.02
CA GLU A 24 -17.77 -43.57 5.00
C GLU A 24 -17.05 -42.38 4.34
N THR A 25 -16.57 -41.47 5.19
CA THR A 25 -15.75 -40.34 4.74
C THR A 25 -14.43 -40.90 4.25
N GLU A 26 -14.29 -41.06 2.93
CA GLU A 26 -13.00 -41.34 2.32
C GLU A 26 -11.99 -40.26 2.77
N PRO A 27 -10.76 -40.65 3.18
CA PRO A 27 -9.77 -39.69 3.60
C PRO A 27 -9.36 -38.85 2.39
N VAL A 28 -9.85 -37.61 2.31
CA VAL A 28 -9.33 -36.59 1.40
C VAL A 28 -7.84 -36.45 1.70
N ALA A 29 -7.00 -36.96 0.79
CA ALA A 29 -5.58 -36.75 0.85
C ALA A 29 -5.33 -35.24 0.91
N LYS A 30 -4.76 -34.76 2.03
CA LYS A 30 -4.39 -33.35 2.21
C LYS A 30 -3.37 -33.00 1.13
N GLN A 31 -3.82 -32.33 0.06
CA GLN A 31 -2.91 -31.77 -0.94
C GLN A 31 -1.97 -30.81 -0.21
N PRO A 32 -0.63 -30.98 -0.32
CA PRO A 32 0.31 -30.07 0.31
C PRO A 32 0.01 -28.65 -0.12
N ALA A 33 -0.14 -27.74 0.84
CA ALA A 33 -0.32 -26.32 0.54
C ALA A 33 0.83 -25.86 -0.36
N ALA A 34 0.51 -25.23 -1.48
CA ALA A 34 1.51 -24.68 -2.37
C ALA A 34 2.38 -23.70 -1.58
N VAL A 35 3.67 -24.02 -1.45
CA VAL A 35 4.64 -23.14 -0.80
C VAL A 35 4.85 -21.96 -1.75
N GLN A 36 4.32 -20.78 -1.39
CA GLN A 36 4.61 -19.56 -2.12
C GLN A 36 6.08 -19.21 -1.90
N THR A 37 6.92 -19.39 -2.93
CA THR A 37 8.28 -18.87 -2.90
C THR A 37 8.20 -17.34 -2.84
N PRO A 38 8.82 -16.68 -1.84
CA PRO A 38 8.81 -15.23 -1.78
C PRO A 38 9.47 -14.66 -3.04
N THR A 39 8.84 -13.66 -3.64
CA THR A 39 9.42 -12.95 -4.79
C THR A 39 10.68 -12.21 -4.32
N PRO A 40 11.81 -12.31 -5.04
CA PRO A 40 13.01 -11.56 -4.70
C PRO A 40 12.70 -10.05 -4.67
N VAL A 41 13.08 -9.38 -3.58
CA VAL A 41 13.02 -7.91 -3.51
C VAL A 41 14.27 -7.37 -4.19
N ALA A 42 14.10 -6.45 -5.14
CA ALA A 42 15.24 -5.80 -5.79
C ALA A 42 16.07 -5.04 -4.75
N THR A 43 17.40 -5.21 -4.79
CA THR A 43 18.35 -4.51 -3.91
C THR A 43 19.14 -3.42 -4.62
N ALA A 44 18.98 -3.31 -5.94
CA ALA A 44 19.62 -2.30 -6.78
C ALA A 44 18.64 -1.82 -7.86
N ALA A 45 18.82 -0.59 -8.30
CA ALA A 45 18.15 -0.03 -9.46
C ALA A 45 18.72 -0.58 -10.78
N ALA A 46 18.05 -0.29 -11.89
CA ALA A 46 18.49 -0.72 -13.22
C ALA A 46 19.88 -0.16 -13.61
N ASP A 47 20.30 0.96 -13.03
CA ASP A 47 21.62 1.57 -13.23
C ASP A 47 22.73 0.95 -12.36
N GLY A 48 22.40 -0.05 -11.53
CA GLY A 48 23.32 -0.75 -10.64
C GLY A 48 23.54 -0.06 -9.28
N THR A 49 22.91 1.08 -9.04
CA THR A 49 23.00 1.76 -7.73
C THR A 49 22.17 1.02 -6.69
N SER A 50 22.68 0.92 -5.45
CA SER A 50 21.97 0.30 -4.33
C SER A 50 20.68 1.05 -4.00
N LEU A 51 19.62 0.29 -3.72
CA LEU A 51 18.41 0.85 -3.11
C LEU A 51 18.61 1.02 -1.62
N ALA A 52 17.88 1.98 -1.04
CA ALA A 52 17.76 2.11 0.40
C ALA A 52 17.23 0.79 0.99
N PRO A 53 17.78 0.32 2.13
CA PRO A 53 17.33 -0.91 2.75
C PRO A 53 15.94 -0.71 3.37
N GLY A 54 15.02 -1.64 3.12
CA GLY A 54 13.72 -1.63 3.76
C GLY A 54 12.62 -2.32 2.97
N THR A 55 11.42 -2.23 3.53
CA THR A 55 10.18 -2.71 2.91
C THR A 55 9.09 -1.65 3.07
N TRP A 56 8.14 -1.63 2.15
CA TRP A 56 6.96 -0.77 2.25
C TRP A 56 5.95 -1.35 3.23
N ASP A 57 5.51 -0.52 4.17
CA ASP A 57 4.32 -0.73 5.00
C ASP A 57 3.26 0.31 4.62
N ILE A 58 2.07 -0.17 4.23
CA ILE A 58 0.97 0.67 3.74
C ILE A 58 -0.19 0.54 4.71
N THR A 59 -0.59 1.65 5.33
CA THR A 59 -1.71 1.69 6.26
C THR A 59 -2.69 2.80 5.87
N GLU A 60 -3.98 2.54 6.05
CA GLU A 60 -5.07 3.44 5.72
C GLU A 60 -6.13 3.35 6.83
N ASP A 61 -6.62 4.50 7.29
CA ASP A 61 -7.64 4.63 8.31
C ASP A 61 -8.56 5.83 8.04
N ALA A 62 -9.44 6.16 8.99
CA ALA A 62 -10.39 7.26 8.85
C ALA A 62 -9.74 8.66 8.75
N TYR A 63 -8.46 8.79 9.11
CA TYR A 63 -7.71 10.04 9.12
C TYR A 63 -6.81 10.21 7.89
N GLY A 64 -6.70 9.17 7.07
CA GLY A 64 -5.97 9.20 5.80
C GLY A 64 -5.18 7.92 5.57
N ALA A 65 -4.10 8.06 4.79
CA ALA A 65 -3.26 6.93 4.41
C ALA A 65 -1.78 7.29 4.49
N GLN A 66 -0.94 6.29 4.69
CA GLN A 66 0.51 6.45 4.70
C GLN A 66 1.20 5.21 4.11
N ALA A 67 2.34 5.46 3.49
CA ALA A 67 3.31 4.49 3.04
C ALA A 67 4.63 4.78 3.75
N LYS A 68 5.13 3.83 4.53
CA LYS A 68 6.40 3.92 5.25
C LYS A 68 7.40 2.96 4.63
N PHE A 69 8.60 3.42 4.37
CA PHE A 69 9.68 2.55 3.90
C PHE A 69 10.85 2.61 4.88
N GLY A 70 11.28 1.43 5.33
CA GLY A 70 12.41 1.31 6.23
C GLY A 70 12.65 -0.14 6.65
N VAL A 71 13.68 -0.33 7.47
CA VAL A 71 14.08 -1.65 7.99
C VAL A 71 13.22 -2.11 9.17
N SER A 72 12.56 -1.17 9.85
CA SER A 72 11.62 -1.45 10.94
C SER A 72 10.62 -0.29 11.10
N PRO A 73 9.47 -0.49 11.79
CA PRO A 73 8.45 0.55 11.95
C PRO A 73 8.94 1.84 12.64
N SER A 74 10.02 1.76 13.43
CA SER A 74 10.65 2.90 14.12
C SER A 74 11.84 3.49 13.37
N GLN A 75 12.28 2.85 12.28
CA GLN A 75 13.44 3.24 11.47
C GLN A 75 13.03 3.42 10.01
N ASN A 76 12.04 4.27 9.77
CA ASN A 76 11.63 4.66 8.43
C ASN A 76 12.66 5.64 7.84
N SER A 77 13.08 5.37 6.60
CA SER A 77 13.92 6.26 5.80
C SER A 77 13.07 7.30 5.07
N ILE A 78 11.88 6.91 4.62
CA ILE A 78 10.91 7.80 3.99
C ILE A 78 9.49 7.42 4.44
N ILE A 79 8.66 8.45 4.60
CA ILE A 79 7.23 8.35 4.85
C ILE A 79 6.52 9.20 3.81
N ILE A 80 5.58 8.62 3.09
CA ILE A 80 4.67 9.32 2.20
C ILE A 80 3.30 9.24 2.85
N SER A 81 2.66 10.35 3.13
CA SER A 81 1.38 10.36 3.82
C SER A 81 0.43 11.37 3.22
N CYS A 82 -0.85 11.07 3.34
CA CYS A 82 -1.88 12.04 3.11
C CYS A 82 -2.89 12.01 4.24
N LYS A 83 -3.14 13.19 4.81
CA LYS A 83 -4.17 13.39 5.82
C LYS A 83 -5.37 14.01 5.13
N SER A 84 -6.56 13.48 5.40
CA SER A 84 -7.82 13.95 4.80
C SER A 84 -8.18 15.40 5.13
N SER A 85 -7.46 16.05 6.05
CA SER A 85 -7.67 17.44 6.46
C SER A 85 -6.71 18.44 5.82
N VAL A 86 -5.69 18.00 5.10
CA VAL A 86 -4.58 18.84 4.62
C VAL A 86 -4.57 18.98 3.09
N ASP A 87 -5.33 18.13 2.38
CA ASP A 87 -5.46 18.10 0.91
C ASP A 87 -4.12 18.18 0.16
N ALA A 88 -3.04 17.69 0.78
CA ALA A 88 -1.69 17.70 0.24
C ALA A 88 -0.94 16.45 0.65
N LEU A 89 -0.14 15.92 -0.28
CA LEU A 89 0.76 14.82 0.00
C LEU A 89 1.94 15.32 0.81
N THR A 90 2.26 14.66 1.91
CA THR A 90 3.42 14.95 2.74
C THR A 90 4.49 13.88 2.52
N ILE A 91 5.68 14.30 2.09
CA ILE A 91 6.87 13.44 2.06
C ILE A 91 7.76 13.82 3.25
N SER A 92 8.09 12.84 4.08
CA SER A 92 9.03 12.97 5.20
C SER A 92 10.24 12.07 4.96
N ILE A 93 11.44 12.62 5.02
CA ILE A 93 12.70 11.90 4.81
C ILE A 93 13.53 12.01 6.09
N ARG A 94 14.04 10.89 6.58
CA ARG A 94 14.93 10.88 7.74
C ARG A 94 16.22 11.59 7.37
N SER A 95 16.59 12.62 8.14
CA SER A 95 17.79 13.41 7.92
C SER A 95 18.16 14.13 9.21
N ASP A 96 19.45 14.24 9.50
CA ASP A 96 19.96 14.98 10.66
C ASP A 96 20.10 16.48 10.37
N SER A 97 19.68 16.95 9.19
CA SER A 97 19.72 18.37 8.85
C SER A 97 18.70 19.16 9.66
N VAL A 98 19.14 20.31 10.16
CA VAL A 98 18.33 21.27 10.92
C VAL A 98 17.94 22.49 10.08
N ALA A 99 18.35 22.54 8.82
CA ALA A 99 18.09 23.63 7.90
C ALA A 99 17.08 23.23 6.82
N SER A 100 16.40 24.21 6.24
CA SER A 100 15.60 24.01 5.03
C SER A 100 16.51 23.72 3.84
N GLU A 101 16.18 22.71 3.04
CA GLU A 101 17.00 22.25 1.92
C GLU A 101 16.17 21.99 0.66
N ALA A 102 16.78 22.31 -0.48
CA ALA A 102 16.20 22.06 -1.79
C ALA A 102 16.67 20.71 -2.34
N TRP A 103 15.80 19.71 -2.26
CA TRP A 103 16.09 18.38 -2.78
C TRP A 103 15.53 18.20 -4.18
N ARG A 104 16.10 17.28 -4.93
CA ARG A 104 15.61 16.87 -6.24
C ARG A 104 14.95 15.50 -6.14
N LEU A 105 13.70 15.41 -6.59
CA LEU A 105 12.98 14.15 -6.78
C LEU A 105 13.03 13.78 -8.26
N ASP A 106 13.47 12.57 -8.57
CA ASP A 106 13.43 11.98 -9.90
C ASP A 106 12.53 10.73 -9.88
N ALA A 107 11.47 10.72 -10.68
CA ALA A 107 10.57 9.57 -10.80
C ALA A 107 9.88 9.56 -12.17
N GLY A 108 9.66 8.38 -12.76
CA GLY A 108 8.90 8.25 -14.01
C GLY A 108 9.50 8.98 -15.22
N GLY A 109 10.80 9.30 -15.19
CA GLY A 109 11.46 10.10 -16.22
C GLY A 109 11.31 11.63 -16.05
N GLU A 110 10.63 12.07 -15.00
CA GLU A 110 10.50 13.48 -14.62
C GLU A 110 11.43 13.82 -13.45
N ALA A 111 11.75 15.11 -13.32
CA ALA A 111 12.53 15.65 -12.20
C ALA A 111 11.82 16.89 -11.64
N ALA A 112 11.70 16.97 -10.32
CA ALA A 112 11.12 18.10 -9.61
C ALA A 112 12.02 18.53 -8.45
N ARG A 113 12.00 19.83 -8.14
CA ARG A 113 12.56 20.36 -6.90
C ARG A 113 11.50 20.26 -5.81
N ILE A 114 11.87 19.74 -4.65
CA ILE A 114 11.06 19.76 -3.43
C ILE A 114 11.85 20.50 -2.35
N ASP A 115 11.22 21.48 -1.70
CA ASP A 115 11.84 22.20 -0.59
C ASP A 115 11.41 21.51 0.71
N LEU A 116 12.38 20.90 1.38
CA LEU A 116 12.19 20.14 2.61
C LEU A 116 12.57 20.99 3.82
N GLN A 117 11.78 20.92 4.89
CA GLN A 117 12.01 21.66 6.13
C GLN A 117 12.00 20.69 7.31
N THR A 118 12.79 20.96 8.36
CA THR A 118 12.73 20.14 9.59
C THR A 118 11.31 20.12 10.17
N ASP A 119 10.88 18.96 10.65
CA ASP A 119 9.62 18.81 11.41
C ASP A 119 9.74 19.31 12.87
N GLY A 120 10.94 19.72 13.29
CA GLY A 120 11.23 20.21 14.63
C GLY A 120 11.28 19.11 15.71
N ASN A 121 11.27 17.83 15.34
CA ASN A 121 11.37 16.72 16.28
C ASN A 121 12.83 16.26 16.45
N PRO A 122 13.48 16.53 17.59
CA PRO A 122 14.89 16.17 17.80
C PRO A 122 15.11 14.66 17.99
N ASP A 123 14.10 13.91 18.45
CA ASP A 123 14.24 12.48 18.77
C ASP A 123 14.12 11.60 17.51
N PHE A 124 13.40 12.08 16.50
CA PHE A 124 13.21 11.42 15.22
C PHE A 124 13.25 12.47 14.10
N PRO A 125 14.45 12.95 13.72
CA PRO A 125 14.55 14.08 12.83
C PRO A 125 14.13 13.68 11.41
N TYR A 126 13.02 14.27 10.96
CA TYR A 126 12.59 14.22 9.57
C TYR A 126 12.65 15.61 8.96
N MET A 127 12.98 15.64 7.68
CA MET A 127 12.67 16.78 6.84
C MET A 127 11.41 16.48 6.04
N VAL A 128 10.55 17.49 5.88
CA VAL A 128 9.19 17.34 5.40
C VAL A 128 8.91 18.34 4.29
N ALA A 129 8.24 17.88 3.24
CA ALA A 129 7.71 18.70 2.16
C ALA A 129 6.23 18.37 1.98
N GLN A 130 5.43 19.42 1.75
CA GLN A 130 4.08 19.29 1.24
C GLN A 130 4.12 19.46 -0.27
N ILE A 131 3.47 18.54 -0.98
CA ILE A 131 3.50 18.45 -2.43
C ILE A 131 2.07 18.32 -2.92
N ASP A 132 1.77 19.05 -4.00
CA ASP A 132 0.51 18.91 -4.72
C ASP A 132 0.41 17.51 -5.33
N GLN A 133 -0.66 16.80 -4.99
CA GLN A 133 -0.97 15.45 -5.45
C GLN A 133 -1.23 15.36 -6.96
N GLY A 134 -1.55 16.47 -7.62
CA GLY A 134 -1.80 16.54 -9.06
C GLY A 134 -0.55 16.52 -9.94
N LEU A 135 0.66 16.56 -9.35
CA LEU A 135 1.90 16.51 -10.11
C LEU A 135 2.14 15.09 -10.68
N GLY A 136 2.45 15.01 -11.99
CA GLY A 136 2.71 13.75 -12.69
C GLY A 136 3.77 12.88 -12.01
N ILE A 137 4.87 13.50 -11.57
CA ILE A 137 5.96 12.85 -10.82
C ILE A 137 5.50 12.11 -9.55
N ILE A 138 4.42 12.56 -8.90
CA ILE A 138 3.88 11.91 -7.69
C ILE A 138 3.20 10.58 -8.04
N HIS A 139 2.49 10.52 -9.17
CA HIS A 139 1.88 9.27 -9.62
C HIS A 139 2.92 8.18 -9.95
N ALA A 140 4.11 8.59 -10.40
CA ALA A 140 5.21 7.67 -10.70
C ALA A 140 5.70 6.89 -9.46
N LEU A 141 5.55 7.45 -8.26
CA LEU A 141 5.89 6.77 -6.99
C LEU A 141 5.03 5.52 -6.75
N GLY A 142 3.82 5.52 -7.29
CA GLY A 142 2.84 4.44 -7.21
C GLY A 142 2.93 3.40 -8.33
N GLU A 143 3.91 3.47 -9.22
CA GLU A 143 4.08 2.50 -10.30
C GLU A 143 4.64 1.16 -9.79
N GLN A 144 4.50 0.09 -10.58
CA GLN A 144 5.10 -1.20 -10.25
C GLN A 144 6.49 -1.34 -10.88
N GLY A 145 7.46 -1.79 -10.09
CA GLY A 145 8.79 -2.16 -10.59
C GLY A 145 9.66 -0.99 -11.05
N GLN A 146 9.33 0.24 -10.65
CA GLN A 146 10.12 1.43 -10.90
C GLN A 146 10.96 1.78 -9.67
N VAL A 147 11.87 2.74 -9.85
CA VAL A 147 12.66 3.34 -8.78
C VAL A 147 12.48 4.84 -8.87
N PHE A 148 12.39 5.49 -7.71
CA PHE A 148 12.51 6.95 -7.62
C PHE A 148 13.74 7.31 -6.80
N THR A 149 14.33 8.46 -7.12
CA THR A 149 15.54 8.97 -6.48
C THR A 149 15.25 10.30 -5.82
N LEU A 150 15.75 10.46 -4.59
CA LEU A 150 15.86 11.72 -3.89
C LEU A 150 17.34 12.10 -3.85
N THR A 151 17.68 13.28 -4.36
CA THR A 151 19.05 13.80 -4.37
C THR A 151 19.13 15.03 -3.47
N SER A 152 20.00 14.97 -2.46
CA SER A 152 20.26 16.07 -1.54
C SER A 152 21.01 17.23 -2.24
N PRO A 153 21.02 18.45 -1.66
CA PRO A 153 21.81 19.57 -2.20
C PRO A 153 23.31 19.25 -2.34
N GLN A 154 23.82 18.33 -1.52
CA GLN A 154 25.22 17.89 -1.52
C GLN A 154 25.48 16.78 -2.55
N GLY A 155 24.44 16.31 -3.25
CA GLY A 155 24.53 15.28 -4.27
C GLY A 155 24.40 13.85 -3.74
N GLU A 156 24.05 13.66 -2.47
CA GLU A 156 23.74 12.33 -1.94
C GLU A 156 22.46 11.81 -2.56
N ARG A 157 22.47 10.57 -3.05
CA ARG A 157 21.31 9.94 -3.72
C ARG A 157 20.73 8.85 -2.84
N LEU A 158 19.46 8.99 -2.48
CA LEU A 158 18.64 7.95 -1.86
C LEU A 158 17.69 7.39 -2.92
N GLN A 159 17.77 6.08 -3.16
CA GLN A 159 16.92 5.41 -4.15
C GLN A 159 15.94 4.47 -3.48
N PHE A 160 14.67 4.54 -3.89
CA PHE A 160 13.60 3.76 -3.29
C PHE A 160 12.83 3.02 -4.38
N PRO A 161 12.43 1.76 -4.14
CA PRO A 161 11.51 1.09 -5.04
C PRO A 161 10.15 1.78 -5.01
N SER A 162 9.50 1.93 -6.17
CA SER A 162 8.10 2.33 -6.23
C SER A 162 7.20 1.22 -5.68
N HIS A 163 5.96 1.55 -5.32
CA HIS A 163 5.02 0.56 -4.80
C HIS A 163 3.56 0.89 -5.16
N PRO A 164 2.78 -0.05 -5.73
CA PRO A 164 1.37 0.18 -6.09
C PRO A 164 0.50 0.69 -4.94
N GLY A 165 0.82 0.31 -3.70
CA GLY A 165 0.13 0.80 -2.51
C GLY A 165 0.24 2.31 -2.28
N ILE A 166 1.25 2.99 -2.81
CA ILE A 166 1.40 4.46 -2.72
C ILE A 166 0.27 5.17 -3.49
N ARG A 167 -0.30 4.55 -4.53
CA ARG A 167 -1.48 5.11 -5.21
C ARG A 167 -2.68 5.27 -4.28
N ARG A 168 -2.85 4.37 -3.30
CA ARG A 168 -3.90 4.50 -2.27
C ARG A 168 -3.64 5.70 -1.38
N VAL A 169 -2.38 5.94 -1.03
CA VAL A 169 -1.97 7.13 -0.25
C VAL A 169 -2.28 8.42 -1.00
N ILE A 170 -1.93 8.50 -2.28
CA ILE A 170 -2.21 9.66 -3.13
C ILE A 170 -3.72 9.88 -3.27
N SER A 171 -4.49 8.79 -3.40
CA SER A 171 -5.95 8.85 -3.55
C SER A 171 -6.65 9.35 -2.27
N ALA A 172 -6.07 9.11 -1.09
CA ALA A 172 -6.60 9.58 0.20
C ALA A 172 -6.47 11.11 0.42
N CYS A 173 -5.86 11.84 -0.52
CA CYS A 173 -5.79 13.30 -0.52
C CYS A 173 -7.03 13.99 -1.10
N ASN A 174 -8.00 13.23 -1.62
CA ASN A 174 -9.16 13.75 -2.35
C ASN A 174 -10.48 13.40 -1.67
#